data_AF-A0A6B3FHP5-F1
#
_entry.id   AF-A0A6B3FHP5-F1
#
_cell.length_a   1.000
_cell.length_b   1.000
_cell.length_c   1.000
_cell.angle_alpha   90.00
_cell.angle_beta   90.00
_cell.angle_gamma   90.00
#
_symmetry.space_group_name_H-M   'P 1'
#
loop_
_entity.id
_entity.type
_entity.pdbx_description
1 polymer ?
#
loop_
_entity_poly.entity_id
_entity_poly.type
_entity_poly.pdbx_seq_one_letter_code
_entity_poly.pdbx_strand_id
1 'polypeptide(L)'
;EGTRPAAVTVAGGTIDAVLPYDADVPAGARLEDFGDDVLLPGLVDTHVHVNDPGRTEWEGFWTATRAAAAGGITTLLDMPLNSLPPTTTVDHLRTKQQVAAPKAHVDTGFWGGAIPSNVKDLRPLYEAGVFGFKCFLSPSGVEEFPELDQEQLARSMAEIAGFGGLLIVHAEDPHHLADAPQRPGPAYADFLASRPRDAENTAIEGLIAHAKRLDARVHVLHLSSSDALPLIAAAKREGVRITVESCPHFLTLTAE
;
A
#
# COMPACT_ATOMS: atom_id res chain seq x y z
N GLU A 1 -18.10 8.83 -23.11
CA GLU A 1 -17.23 8.64 -21.93
C GLU A 1 -17.22 9.92 -21.12
N GLY A 2 -17.15 9.82 -19.80
CA GLY A 2 -17.28 10.97 -18.88
C GLY A 2 -18.42 10.78 -17.88
N THR A 3 -18.70 11.82 -17.12
CA THR A 3 -19.79 11.85 -16.12
C THR A 3 -21.15 11.98 -16.82
N ARG A 4 -22.14 11.24 -16.33
CA ARG A 4 -23.54 11.33 -16.81
C ARG A 4 -24.52 11.10 -15.66
N PRO A 5 -25.72 11.70 -15.71
CA PRO A 5 -26.82 11.28 -14.85
C PRO A 5 -27.14 9.79 -15.06
N ALA A 6 -27.36 9.08 -13.96
CA ALA A 6 -27.66 7.66 -13.98
C ALA A 6 -28.40 7.25 -12.70
N ALA A 7 -29.16 6.16 -12.78
CA ALA A 7 -29.61 5.41 -11.62
C ALA A 7 -28.78 4.12 -11.52
N VAL A 8 -28.33 3.75 -10.32
CA VAL A 8 -27.60 2.51 -10.06
C VAL A 8 -28.46 1.59 -9.20
N THR A 9 -28.77 0.40 -9.71
CA THR A 9 -29.51 -0.61 -8.93
C THR A 9 -28.50 -1.51 -8.21
N VAL A 10 -28.78 -1.81 -6.94
CA VAL A 10 -27.94 -2.67 -6.10
C VAL A 10 -28.79 -3.81 -5.56
N ALA A 11 -28.33 -5.04 -5.78
CA ALA A 11 -28.96 -6.25 -5.27
C ALA A 11 -27.88 -7.20 -4.73
N GLY A 12 -28.12 -7.79 -3.56
CA GLY A 12 -27.18 -8.74 -2.95
C GLY A 12 -25.78 -8.18 -2.66
N GLY A 13 -25.66 -6.87 -2.46
CA GLY A 13 -24.36 -6.20 -2.25
C GLY A 13 -23.54 -5.96 -3.53
N THR A 14 -24.15 -6.16 -4.70
CA THR A 14 -23.50 -5.95 -6.00
C THR A 14 -24.30 -4.98 -6.88
N ILE A 15 -23.63 -4.29 -7.78
CA ILE A 15 -24.29 -3.48 -8.81
C ILE A 15 -25.00 -4.43 -9.78
N ASP A 16 -26.32 -4.29 -9.87
CA ASP A 16 -27.18 -5.09 -10.74
C ASP A 16 -27.31 -4.44 -12.13
N ALA A 17 -27.54 -3.13 -12.19
CA ALA A 17 -27.60 -2.37 -13.43
C ALA A 17 -27.24 -0.89 -13.24
N VAL A 18 -26.84 -0.25 -14.35
CA VAL A 18 -26.71 1.21 -14.45
C VAL A 18 -27.65 1.71 -15.53
N LEU A 19 -28.70 2.42 -15.12
CA LEU A 19 -29.83 2.84 -15.94
C LEU A 19 -29.77 4.35 -16.26
N PRO A 20 -30.62 4.86 -17.16
CA PRO A 20 -30.93 6.29 -17.22
C PRO A 20 -31.42 6.83 -15.87
N TYR A 21 -31.19 8.11 -15.59
CA TYR A 21 -31.54 8.73 -14.30
C TYR A 21 -33.05 8.71 -14.01
N ASP A 22 -33.85 8.84 -15.06
CA ASP A 22 -35.31 8.84 -15.05
C ASP A 22 -35.93 7.44 -15.19
N ALA A 23 -35.14 6.38 -15.01
CA ALA A 23 -35.65 5.02 -15.06
C ALA A 23 -36.66 4.74 -13.94
N ASP A 24 -37.68 3.94 -14.25
CA ASP A 24 -38.70 3.55 -13.28
C ASP A 24 -38.08 2.82 -12.09
N VAL A 25 -38.44 3.27 -10.88
CA VAL A 25 -37.99 2.66 -9.63
C VAL A 25 -38.82 1.41 -9.36
N PRO A 26 -38.21 0.21 -9.24
CA PRO A 26 -38.95 -1.02 -8.95
C PRO A 26 -39.76 -0.91 -7.65
N ALA A 27 -40.98 -1.45 -7.66
CA ALA A 27 -41.85 -1.42 -6.50
C ALA A 27 -41.18 -2.10 -5.29
N GLY A 28 -41.11 -1.40 -4.15
CA GLY A 28 -40.48 -1.87 -2.92
C GLY A 28 -38.96 -1.66 -2.83
N ALA A 29 -38.32 -1.10 -3.86
CA ALA A 29 -36.92 -0.68 -3.77
C ALA A 29 -36.79 0.54 -2.84
N ARG A 30 -35.71 0.56 -2.04
CA ARG A 30 -35.29 1.78 -1.35
C ARG A 30 -34.68 2.72 -2.38
N LEU A 31 -35.24 3.93 -2.51
CA LEU A 31 -34.70 4.99 -3.35
C LEU A 31 -33.91 5.98 -2.49
N GLU A 32 -32.73 6.33 -2.95
CA GLU A 32 -31.92 7.43 -2.42
C GLU A 32 -31.56 8.33 -3.61
N ASP A 33 -32.05 9.56 -3.57
CA ASP A 33 -31.79 10.57 -4.60
C ASP A 33 -30.64 11.46 -4.12
N PHE A 34 -29.54 11.42 -4.88
CA PHE A 34 -28.32 12.17 -4.60
C PHE A 34 -28.30 13.56 -5.27
N GLY A 35 -29.34 13.92 -6.01
CA GLY A 35 -29.44 15.21 -6.70
C GLY A 35 -28.27 15.45 -7.64
N ASP A 36 -27.52 16.52 -7.38
CA ASP A 36 -26.35 16.93 -8.18
C ASP A 36 -25.02 16.32 -7.67
N ASP A 37 -25.05 15.48 -6.63
CA ASP A 37 -23.84 14.84 -6.11
C ASP A 37 -23.28 13.80 -7.10
N VAL A 38 -21.96 13.64 -7.08
CA VAL A 38 -21.26 12.66 -7.93
C VAL A 38 -21.15 11.33 -7.20
N LEU A 39 -21.82 10.31 -7.72
CA LEU A 39 -21.62 8.93 -7.28
C LEU A 39 -20.33 8.35 -7.89
N LEU A 40 -19.33 8.10 -7.04
CA LEU A 40 -18.06 7.50 -7.42
C LEU A 40 -17.97 6.05 -6.92
N PRO A 41 -17.19 5.17 -7.58
CA PRO A 41 -16.74 3.94 -6.96
C PRO A 41 -16.04 4.26 -5.64
N GLY A 42 -16.27 3.44 -4.61
CA GLY A 42 -15.58 3.59 -3.35
C GLY A 42 -14.06 3.48 -3.50
N LEU A 43 -13.32 4.33 -2.79
CA LEU A 43 -11.87 4.35 -2.89
C LEU A 43 -11.26 3.09 -2.27
N VAL A 44 -10.15 2.64 -2.87
CA VAL A 44 -9.33 1.53 -2.36
C VAL A 44 -8.01 2.13 -1.87
N ASP A 45 -7.82 2.19 -0.56
CA ASP A 45 -6.58 2.65 0.04
C ASP A 45 -5.65 1.46 0.30
N THR A 46 -4.58 1.38 -0.49
CA THR A 46 -3.65 0.25 -0.44
C THR A 46 -2.53 0.42 0.57
N HIS A 47 -2.45 1.55 1.29
CA HIS A 47 -1.31 1.86 2.16
C HIS A 47 -1.74 2.46 3.50
N VAL A 48 -2.32 1.62 4.36
CA VAL A 48 -2.74 2.02 5.71
C VAL A 48 -1.95 1.24 6.77
N HIS A 49 -1.57 1.91 7.86
CA HIS A 49 -0.95 1.26 9.03
C HIS A 49 -1.93 1.32 10.20
N VAL A 50 -2.71 0.25 10.40
CA VAL A 50 -3.73 0.19 11.46
C VAL A 50 -3.15 -0.18 12.82
N ASN A 51 -1.98 -0.85 12.83
CA ASN A 51 -1.17 -1.16 14.02
C ASN A 51 -1.81 -2.09 15.06
N ASP A 52 -2.92 -2.76 14.70
CA ASP A 52 -3.68 -3.68 15.57
C ASP A 52 -3.48 -5.12 15.06
N PRO A 53 -3.19 -6.12 15.91
CA PRO A 53 -2.96 -6.06 17.36
C PRO A 53 -1.61 -5.48 17.76
N GLY A 54 -1.44 -5.27 19.07
CA GLY A 54 -0.14 -5.01 19.69
C GLY A 54 0.15 -3.54 19.99
N ARG A 55 -0.14 -2.66 19.02
CA ARG A 55 -0.06 -1.20 19.17
C ARG A 55 -1.41 -0.55 18.82
N THR A 56 -2.48 -1.20 19.26
CA THR A 56 -3.87 -0.82 18.94
C THR A 56 -4.17 0.62 19.35
N GLU A 57 -3.51 1.14 20.38
CA GLU A 57 -3.65 2.52 20.84
C GLU A 57 -3.06 3.58 19.90
N TRP A 58 -2.29 3.19 18.88
CA TRP A 58 -1.82 4.11 17.85
C TRP A 58 -2.93 4.46 16.86
N GLU A 59 -3.82 3.50 16.56
CA GLU A 59 -5.00 3.70 15.71
C GLU A 59 -6.07 2.63 16.04
N GLY A 60 -5.93 1.41 15.49
CA GLY A 60 -6.89 0.31 15.70
C GLY A 60 -7.94 0.16 14.58
N PHE A 61 -8.38 -1.07 14.30
CA PHE A 61 -9.30 -1.33 13.18
C PHE A 61 -10.65 -0.61 13.31
N TRP A 62 -11.14 -0.42 14.54
CA TRP A 62 -12.42 0.25 14.78
C TRP A 62 -12.40 1.71 14.34
N THR A 63 -11.36 2.46 14.69
CA THR A 63 -11.26 3.89 14.33
C THR A 63 -10.79 4.07 12.90
N ALA A 64 -9.77 3.32 12.46
CA ALA A 64 -9.25 3.37 11.09
C ALA A 64 -10.34 3.14 10.04
N THR A 65 -11.11 2.06 10.18
CA THR A 65 -12.12 1.69 9.17
C THR A 65 -13.32 2.64 9.15
N ARG A 66 -13.63 3.30 10.28
CA ARG A 66 -14.64 4.37 10.32
C ARG A 66 -14.15 5.65 9.68
N ALA A 67 -12.89 6.01 9.92
CA ALA A 67 -12.25 7.14 9.25
C ALA A 67 -12.22 6.93 7.73
N ALA A 68 -11.87 5.71 7.29
CA ALA A 68 -11.94 5.28 5.90
C ALA A 68 -13.35 5.47 5.32
N ALA A 69 -14.38 4.93 5.97
CA ALA A 69 -15.76 5.08 5.53
C ALA A 69 -16.20 6.56 5.42
N ALA A 70 -15.84 7.39 6.40
CA ALA A 70 -16.15 8.81 6.40
C ALA A 70 -15.43 9.59 5.27
N GLY A 71 -14.26 9.09 4.83
CA GLY A 71 -13.49 9.64 3.70
C GLY A 71 -13.89 9.07 2.32
N GLY A 72 -14.91 8.21 2.24
CA GLY A 72 -15.31 7.56 0.98
C GLY A 72 -14.43 6.37 0.57
N ILE A 73 -13.57 5.88 1.46
CA ILE A 73 -12.79 4.66 1.28
C ILE A 73 -13.64 3.47 1.71
N THR A 74 -13.89 2.54 0.78
CA THR A 74 -14.70 1.33 1.02
C THR A 74 -13.85 0.07 1.13
N THR A 75 -12.56 0.15 0.79
CA THR A 75 -11.63 -0.96 0.93
C THR A 75 -10.27 -0.45 1.38
N LEU A 76 -9.67 -1.10 2.38
CA LEU A 76 -8.30 -0.81 2.81
C LEU A 76 -7.43 -2.06 2.78
N LEU A 77 -6.14 -1.90 2.49
CA LEU A 77 -5.12 -2.92 2.67
C LEU A 77 -4.17 -2.51 3.79
N ASP A 78 -4.22 -3.24 4.90
CA ASP A 78 -3.40 -2.97 6.08
C ASP A 78 -1.97 -3.50 5.90
N MET A 79 -1.00 -2.65 6.24
CA MET A 79 0.43 -2.92 6.15
C MET A 79 0.90 -3.94 7.20
N PRO A 80 1.98 -4.71 6.92
CA PRO A 80 2.32 -5.88 7.73
C PRO A 80 3.18 -5.56 8.97
N LEU A 81 3.42 -4.29 9.28
CA LEU A 81 4.31 -3.86 10.37
C LEU A 81 3.60 -2.95 11.37
N ASN A 82 4.35 -2.53 12.39
CA ASN A 82 3.92 -1.75 13.56
C ASN A 82 2.94 -2.52 14.46
N SER A 83 2.03 -3.29 13.89
CA SER A 83 1.28 -4.31 14.62
C SER A 83 2.23 -5.38 15.18
N LEU A 84 1.93 -5.88 16.38
CA LEU A 84 2.67 -6.96 17.03
C LEU A 84 1.76 -8.20 17.19
N PRO A 85 2.15 -9.36 16.63
CA PRO A 85 3.32 -9.56 15.76
C PRO A 85 3.12 -8.96 14.35
N PRO A 86 4.22 -8.63 13.62
CA PRO A 86 4.13 -8.24 12.23
C PRO A 86 3.62 -9.40 11.37
N THR A 87 2.93 -9.11 10.27
CA THR A 87 2.27 -10.10 9.40
C THR A 87 3.26 -10.84 8.50
N THR A 88 4.16 -11.61 9.10
CA THR A 88 5.30 -12.30 8.45
C THR A 88 5.16 -13.82 8.40
N THR A 89 4.11 -14.37 9.02
CA THR A 89 3.73 -15.80 8.97
C THR A 89 2.22 -15.93 8.82
N VAL A 90 1.75 -17.11 8.40
CA VAL A 90 0.30 -17.40 8.29
C VAL A 90 -0.40 -17.22 9.64
N ASP A 91 0.21 -17.65 10.74
CA ASP A 91 -0.38 -17.49 12.07
C ASP A 91 -0.55 -16.01 12.43
N HIS A 92 0.46 -15.17 12.15
CA HIS A 92 0.37 -13.73 12.39
C HIS A 92 -0.76 -13.09 11.55
N LEU A 93 -0.92 -13.52 10.29
CA LEU A 93 -2.04 -13.09 9.45
C LEU A 93 -3.39 -13.50 10.04
N ARG A 94 -3.54 -14.75 10.47
CA ARG A 94 -4.78 -15.25 11.07
C ARG A 94 -5.12 -14.51 12.36
N THR A 95 -4.13 -14.23 13.20
CA THR A 95 -4.31 -13.39 14.39
C THR A 95 -4.83 -12.00 14.02
N LYS A 96 -4.20 -11.33 13.05
CA LYS A 96 -4.62 -9.99 12.62
C LYS A 96 -6.03 -9.99 12.01
N GLN A 97 -6.36 -10.98 11.19
CA GLN A 97 -7.70 -11.15 10.61
C GLN A 97 -8.78 -11.35 11.68
N GLN A 98 -8.51 -12.17 12.71
CA GLN A 98 -9.43 -12.39 13.83
C GLN A 98 -9.70 -11.12 14.63
N VAL A 99 -8.68 -10.27 14.78
CA VAL A 99 -8.78 -8.98 15.48
C VAL A 99 -9.55 -7.95 14.64
N ALA A 100 -9.32 -7.92 13.32
CA ALA A 100 -9.98 -7.00 12.40
C ALA A 100 -11.47 -7.31 12.19
N ALA A 101 -11.82 -8.59 12.05
CA ALA A 101 -13.17 -9.03 11.65
C ALA A 101 -14.33 -8.42 12.48
N PRO A 102 -14.29 -8.37 13.83
CA PRO A 102 -15.38 -7.77 14.61
C PRO A 102 -15.32 -6.23 14.69
N LYS A 103 -14.27 -5.59 14.15
CA LYS A 103 -14.00 -4.15 14.27
C LYS A 103 -14.11 -3.40 12.94
N ALA A 104 -14.01 -4.09 11.81
CA ALA A 104 -13.96 -3.47 10.50
C ALA A 104 -15.33 -2.97 10.04
N HIS A 105 -15.38 -1.72 9.59
CA HIS A 105 -16.57 -1.07 9.02
C HIS A 105 -16.57 -1.01 7.48
N VAL A 106 -15.43 -1.32 6.85
CA VAL A 106 -15.23 -1.37 5.40
C VAL A 106 -14.44 -2.64 5.05
N ASP A 107 -14.42 -3.02 3.77
CA ASP A 107 -13.68 -4.20 3.34
C ASP A 107 -12.19 -4.04 3.68
N THR A 108 -11.61 -5.08 4.27
CA THR A 108 -10.24 -5.02 4.81
C THR A 108 -9.42 -6.21 4.31
N GLY A 109 -8.35 -5.91 3.58
CA GLY A 109 -7.33 -6.86 3.15
C GLY A 109 -5.99 -6.62 3.85
N PHE A 110 -5.03 -7.50 3.59
CA PHE A 110 -3.75 -7.51 4.30
C PHE A 110 -2.57 -7.72 3.36
N TRP A 111 -1.50 -6.98 3.62
CA TRP A 111 -0.18 -7.25 3.07
C TRP A 111 0.56 -8.27 3.94
N GLY A 112 1.39 -9.10 3.31
CA GLY A 112 2.42 -9.89 3.99
C GLY A 112 3.71 -9.09 4.15
N GLY A 113 4.54 -9.42 5.13
CA GLY A 113 5.88 -8.86 5.28
C GLY A 113 6.94 -9.74 4.64
N ALA A 114 7.88 -9.15 3.90
CA ALA A 114 9.12 -9.80 3.50
C ALA A 114 10.28 -9.22 4.33
N ILE A 115 10.87 -10.06 5.17
CA ILE A 115 11.97 -9.75 6.09
C ILE A 115 13.11 -10.78 5.90
N PRO A 116 14.33 -10.55 6.41
CA PRO A 116 15.49 -11.38 6.09
C PRO A 116 15.32 -12.87 6.40
N SER A 117 14.54 -13.20 7.42
CA SER A 117 14.42 -14.55 7.97
C SER A 117 13.23 -15.37 7.45
N ASN A 118 12.34 -14.80 6.62
CA ASN A 118 11.03 -15.40 6.34
C ASN A 118 10.75 -15.76 4.88
N VAL A 119 11.77 -15.90 4.02
CA VAL A 119 11.59 -16.27 2.60
C VAL A 119 10.72 -17.54 2.45
N LYS A 120 10.92 -18.53 3.34
CA LYS A 120 10.15 -19.78 3.37
C LYS A 120 8.65 -19.60 3.66
N ASP A 121 8.26 -18.48 4.28
CA ASP A 121 6.91 -18.18 4.73
C ASP A 121 6.12 -17.36 3.69
N LEU A 122 6.79 -16.84 2.64
CA LEU A 122 6.18 -15.99 1.61
C LEU A 122 5.10 -16.74 0.82
N ARG A 123 5.41 -17.92 0.28
CA ARG A 123 4.42 -18.71 -0.47
C ARG A 123 3.22 -19.14 0.40
N PRO A 124 3.41 -19.70 1.61
CA PRO A 124 2.30 -19.97 2.52
C PRO A 124 1.42 -18.75 2.83
N LEU A 125 2.01 -17.58 3.02
CA LEU A 125 1.27 -16.33 3.22
C LEU A 125 0.44 -15.94 2.00
N TYR A 126 1.02 -16.05 0.80
CA TYR A 126 0.33 -15.78 -0.45
C TYR A 126 -0.89 -16.68 -0.63
N GLU A 127 -0.71 -17.99 -0.41
CA GLU A 127 -1.79 -18.98 -0.44
C GLU A 127 -2.85 -18.75 0.66
N ALA A 128 -2.46 -18.14 1.78
CA ALA A 128 -3.36 -17.77 2.87
C ALA A 128 -4.20 -16.51 2.58
N GLY A 129 -3.89 -15.77 1.50
CA GLY A 129 -4.72 -14.69 0.96
C GLY A 129 -4.19 -13.27 1.15
N VAL A 130 -2.88 -13.06 1.39
CA VAL A 130 -2.32 -11.69 1.33
C VAL A 130 -2.30 -11.16 -0.11
N PHE A 131 -2.45 -9.85 -0.29
CA PHE A 131 -2.45 -9.21 -1.63
C PHE A 131 -1.06 -9.07 -2.26
N GLY A 132 -0.02 -9.34 -1.48
CA GLY A 132 1.40 -9.31 -1.85
C GLY A 132 2.26 -9.10 -0.63
N PHE A 133 3.49 -8.64 -0.83
CA PHE A 133 4.48 -8.52 0.22
C PHE A 133 5.07 -7.13 0.25
N LYS A 134 5.27 -6.59 1.45
CA LYS A 134 5.97 -5.32 1.66
C LYS A 134 7.36 -5.58 2.22
N CYS A 135 8.38 -4.88 1.72
CA CYS A 135 9.70 -4.80 2.37
C CYS A 135 10.18 -3.35 2.53
N PHE A 136 11.24 -3.18 3.31
CA PHE A 136 12.02 -1.95 3.37
C PHE A 136 13.42 -2.21 2.82
N LEU A 137 14.02 -1.18 2.22
CA LEU A 137 15.46 -1.15 1.88
C LEU A 137 16.29 -0.32 2.87
N SER A 138 15.62 0.43 3.74
CA SER A 138 16.20 1.25 4.82
C SER A 138 15.53 0.91 6.17
N PRO A 139 16.14 1.22 7.33
CA PRO A 139 15.55 0.89 8.62
C PRO A 139 14.10 1.37 8.78
N SER A 140 13.20 0.45 9.13
CA SER A 140 11.75 0.69 9.21
C SER A 140 11.31 1.55 10.40
N GLY A 141 12.21 1.78 11.35
CA GLY A 141 11.92 2.39 12.65
C GLY A 141 11.45 1.42 13.73
N VAL A 142 11.29 0.12 13.42
CA VAL A 142 10.89 -0.93 14.38
C VAL A 142 11.73 -2.19 14.21
N GLU A 143 12.17 -2.80 15.32
CA GLU A 143 13.11 -3.94 15.29
C GLU A 143 12.47 -5.22 14.76
N GLU A 144 11.17 -5.41 14.96
CA GLU A 144 10.43 -6.60 14.53
C GLU A 144 10.22 -6.67 13.00
N PHE A 145 10.49 -5.58 12.28
CA PHE A 145 10.38 -5.50 10.82
C PHE A 145 11.67 -4.94 10.20
N PRO A 146 12.77 -5.71 10.23
CA PRO A 146 14.05 -5.26 9.67
C PRO A 146 14.01 -5.16 8.14
N GLU A 147 14.85 -4.29 7.61
CA GLU A 147 15.08 -4.07 6.19
C GLU A 147 15.75 -5.27 5.50
N LEU A 148 15.66 -5.30 4.17
CA LEU A 148 16.38 -6.25 3.33
C LEU A 148 17.62 -5.60 2.73
N ASP A 149 18.77 -6.27 2.83
CA ASP A 149 19.90 -5.95 1.97
C ASP A 149 19.64 -6.39 0.51
N GLN A 150 20.55 -6.05 -0.42
CA GLN A 150 20.37 -6.36 -1.85
C GLN A 150 20.31 -7.87 -2.15
N GLU A 151 21.03 -8.71 -1.39
CA GLU A 151 20.99 -10.16 -1.57
C GLU A 151 19.66 -10.73 -1.07
N GLN A 152 19.22 -10.28 0.11
CA GLN A 152 17.95 -10.65 0.71
C GLN A 152 16.76 -10.18 -0.13
N LEU A 153 16.82 -8.96 -0.67
CA LEU A 153 15.84 -8.43 -1.63
C LEU A 153 15.75 -9.35 -2.85
N ALA A 154 16.89 -9.72 -3.44
CA ALA A 154 16.90 -10.60 -4.60
C ALA A 154 16.30 -11.99 -4.29
N ARG A 155 16.61 -12.57 -3.12
CA ARG A 155 16.06 -13.87 -2.70
C ARG A 155 14.54 -13.80 -2.49
N SER A 156 14.05 -12.82 -1.72
CA SER A 156 12.62 -12.63 -1.49
C SER A 156 11.87 -12.33 -2.79
N MET A 157 12.42 -11.47 -3.64
CA MET A 157 11.82 -11.12 -4.92
C MET A 157 11.75 -12.31 -5.88
N ALA A 158 12.80 -13.16 -5.91
CA ALA A 158 12.80 -14.37 -6.74
C ALA A 158 11.71 -15.37 -6.28
N GLU A 159 11.56 -15.58 -4.97
CA GLU A 159 10.50 -16.43 -4.42
C GLU A 159 9.11 -15.88 -4.79
N ILE A 160 8.89 -14.57 -4.58
CA ILE A 160 7.62 -13.90 -4.90
C ILE A 160 7.28 -13.98 -6.39
N ALA A 161 8.26 -13.78 -7.26
CA ALA A 161 8.10 -13.93 -8.70
C ALA A 161 7.71 -15.37 -9.08
N GLY A 162 8.25 -16.37 -8.37
CA GLY A 162 7.97 -17.81 -8.57
C GLY A 162 6.51 -18.22 -8.31
N PHE A 163 5.68 -17.36 -7.71
CA PHE A 163 4.23 -17.56 -7.61
C PHE A 163 3.40 -16.39 -8.17
N GLY A 164 4.04 -15.47 -8.90
CA GLY A 164 3.36 -14.34 -9.54
C GLY A 164 2.89 -13.24 -8.58
N GLY A 165 3.42 -13.23 -7.35
CA GLY A 165 3.08 -12.23 -6.33
C GLY A 165 3.62 -10.84 -6.65
N LEU A 166 3.20 -9.86 -5.85
CA LEU A 166 3.63 -8.47 -5.92
C LEU A 166 4.53 -8.14 -4.72
N LEU A 167 5.66 -7.50 -4.96
CA LEU A 167 6.51 -6.92 -3.91
C LEU A 167 6.37 -5.39 -3.91
N ILE A 168 5.89 -4.82 -2.83
CA ILE A 168 5.78 -3.37 -2.62
C ILE A 168 6.92 -2.91 -1.71
N VAL A 169 7.55 -1.78 -2.04
CA VAL A 169 8.87 -1.44 -1.51
C VAL A 169 8.90 -0.01 -1.02
N HIS A 170 9.30 0.17 0.24
CA HIS A 170 9.84 1.44 0.70
C HIS A 170 11.28 1.57 0.18
N ALA A 171 11.46 2.37 -0.85
CA ALA A 171 12.68 2.43 -1.65
C ALA A 171 13.51 3.67 -1.28
N GLU A 172 14.35 3.54 -0.25
CA GLU A 172 15.43 4.48 0.04
C GLU A 172 16.73 3.71 0.24
N ASP A 173 17.82 4.23 -0.30
CA ASP A 173 19.13 3.61 -0.20
C ASP A 173 19.77 3.93 1.17
N PRO A 174 20.14 2.91 1.96
CA PRO A 174 20.65 3.11 3.31
C PRO A 174 22.03 3.79 3.34
N HIS A 175 22.83 3.72 2.28
CA HIS A 175 24.14 4.38 2.22
C HIS A 175 23.97 5.88 2.03
N HIS A 176 23.09 6.30 1.13
CA HIS A 176 22.74 7.71 0.97
C HIS A 176 22.14 8.31 2.25
N LEU A 177 21.32 7.54 2.98
CA LEU A 177 20.80 7.97 4.28
C LEU A 177 21.91 8.09 5.35
N ALA A 178 22.85 7.16 5.36
CA ALA A 178 23.97 7.17 6.30
C ALA A 178 24.95 8.34 6.05
N ASP A 179 25.16 8.68 4.78
CA ASP A 179 26.05 9.79 4.37
C ASP A 179 25.36 11.17 4.48
N ALA A 180 24.03 11.19 4.61
CA ALA A 180 23.27 12.44 4.71
C ALA A 180 23.52 13.17 6.05
N PRO A 181 23.38 14.51 6.11
CA PRO A 181 23.51 15.27 7.33
C PRO A 181 22.53 14.82 8.43
N GLN A 182 23.05 14.18 9.48
CA GLN A 182 22.27 13.80 10.66
C GLN A 182 22.33 14.91 11.72
N ARG A 183 21.46 15.91 11.58
CA ARG A 183 21.38 17.07 12.49
C ARG A 183 20.08 17.00 13.31
N PRO A 184 20.10 16.38 14.50
CA PRO A 184 18.91 16.30 15.32
C PRO A 184 18.49 17.70 15.78
N GLY A 185 17.24 18.05 15.56
CA GLY A 185 16.68 19.36 15.92
C GLY A 185 15.25 19.53 15.43
N PRO A 186 14.59 20.63 15.82
CA PRO A 186 13.22 20.93 15.41
C PRO A 186 13.13 21.52 14.00
N ALA A 187 14.26 21.85 13.36
CA ALA A 187 14.27 22.48 12.06
C ALA A 187 13.91 21.45 10.97
N TYR A 188 12.79 21.67 10.28
CA TYR A 188 12.32 20.78 9.22
C TYR A 188 13.32 20.62 8.08
N ALA A 189 14.08 21.66 7.75
CA ALA A 189 15.14 21.61 6.75
C ALA A 189 16.25 20.60 7.09
N ASP A 190 16.57 20.41 8.38
CA ASP A 190 17.55 19.40 8.80
C ASP A 190 16.98 17.97 8.61
N PHE A 191 15.69 17.77 8.87
CA PHE A 191 15.01 16.51 8.55
C PHE A 191 15.01 16.23 7.04
N LEU A 192 14.66 17.23 6.22
CA LEU A 192 14.66 17.09 4.77
C LEU A 192 16.07 16.76 4.23
N ALA A 193 17.10 17.42 4.77
CA ALA A 193 18.50 17.14 4.40
C ALA A 193 18.95 15.72 4.78
N SER A 194 18.38 15.12 5.82
CA SER A 194 18.72 13.76 6.26
C SER A 194 18.17 12.66 5.33
N ARG A 195 17.26 13.02 4.40
CA ARG A 195 16.60 12.11 3.45
C ARG A 195 16.63 12.70 2.03
N PRO A 196 17.82 12.80 1.41
CA PRO A 196 17.97 13.42 0.10
C PRO A 196 17.28 12.60 -0.99
N ARG A 197 16.85 13.27 -2.06
CA ARG A 197 16.21 12.65 -3.24
C ARG A 197 17.01 11.49 -3.84
N ASP A 198 18.34 11.58 -3.79
CA ASP A 198 19.23 10.54 -4.31
C ASP A 198 19.08 9.21 -3.56
N ALA A 199 18.70 9.23 -2.28
CA ALA A 199 18.41 7.99 -1.55
C ALA A 199 17.24 7.24 -2.19
N GLU A 200 16.16 7.95 -2.56
CA GLU A 200 15.00 7.36 -3.22
C GLU A 200 15.33 6.93 -4.66
N ASN A 201 15.99 7.81 -5.43
CA ASN A 201 16.33 7.58 -6.83
C ASN A 201 17.23 6.34 -7.02
N THR A 202 18.31 6.22 -6.23
CA THR A 202 19.26 5.10 -6.31
C THR A 202 18.60 3.77 -5.94
N ALA A 203 17.76 3.76 -4.91
CA ALA A 203 17.03 2.56 -4.51
C ALA A 203 16.06 2.08 -5.60
N ILE A 204 15.36 3.01 -6.27
CA ILE A 204 14.46 2.69 -7.38
C ILE A 204 15.22 2.14 -8.59
N GLU A 205 16.39 2.69 -8.91
CA GLU A 205 17.25 2.16 -9.99
C GLU A 205 17.65 0.71 -9.73
N GLY A 206 18.15 0.42 -8.52
CA GLY A 206 18.46 -0.95 -8.10
C GLY A 206 17.24 -1.87 -8.16
N LEU A 207 16.09 -1.40 -7.67
CA LEU A 207 14.84 -2.17 -7.70
C LEU A 207 14.41 -2.51 -9.13
N ILE A 208 14.52 -1.58 -10.07
CA ILE A 208 14.22 -1.80 -11.49
C ILE A 208 15.16 -2.86 -12.08
N ALA A 209 16.45 -2.80 -11.77
CA ALA A 209 17.43 -3.78 -12.23
C ALA A 209 17.11 -5.20 -11.71
N HIS A 210 16.74 -5.33 -10.44
CA HIS A 210 16.30 -6.60 -9.85
C HIS A 210 15.01 -7.10 -10.49
N ALA A 211 14.00 -6.24 -10.63
CA ALA A 211 12.71 -6.59 -11.21
C ALA A 211 12.84 -7.06 -12.67
N LYS A 212 13.68 -6.39 -13.45
CA LYS A 212 13.98 -6.78 -14.84
C LYS A 212 14.68 -8.14 -14.91
N ARG A 213 15.69 -8.37 -14.06
CA ARG A 213 16.47 -9.61 -14.05
C ARG A 213 15.65 -10.83 -13.60
N LEU A 214 14.75 -10.63 -12.64
CA LEU A 214 13.98 -11.71 -12.02
C LEU A 214 12.58 -11.87 -12.63
N ASP A 215 12.22 -11.03 -13.61
CA ASP A 215 10.85 -10.85 -14.07
C ASP A 215 9.89 -10.78 -12.87
N ALA A 216 10.07 -9.79 -12.00
CA ALA A 216 9.26 -9.63 -10.79
C ALA A 216 8.28 -8.47 -10.93
N ARG A 217 7.11 -8.59 -10.28
CA ARG A 217 6.16 -7.49 -10.13
C ARG A 217 6.55 -6.67 -8.90
N VAL A 218 6.82 -5.39 -9.10
CA VAL A 218 7.22 -4.48 -8.03
C VAL A 218 6.35 -3.22 -8.00
N HIS A 219 6.17 -2.66 -6.82
CA HIS A 219 5.48 -1.38 -6.62
C HIS A 219 6.31 -0.48 -5.70
N VAL A 220 6.63 0.72 -6.16
CA VAL A 220 7.33 1.73 -5.36
C VAL A 220 6.30 2.49 -4.52
N LEU A 221 6.44 2.43 -3.20
CA LEU A 221 5.57 3.13 -2.26
C LEU A 221 5.92 4.62 -2.18
N HIS A 222 4.91 5.44 -1.94
CA HIS A 222 4.98 6.86 -1.52
C HIS A 222 6.13 7.68 -2.17
N LEU A 223 6.23 7.66 -3.50
CA LEU A 223 7.26 8.39 -4.24
C LEU A 223 7.18 9.90 -3.95
N SER A 224 8.30 10.46 -3.49
CA SER A 224 8.43 11.88 -3.16
C SER A 224 9.29 12.65 -4.18
N SER A 225 10.24 11.96 -4.82
CA SER A 225 11.13 12.50 -5.84
C SER A 225 10.53 12.33 -7.24
N SER A 226 10.10 13.45 -7.83
CA SER A 226 9.69 13.49 -9.25
C SER A 226 10.79 13.03 -10.21
N ASP A 227 12.05 13.07 -9.78
CA ASP A 227 13.23 12.80 -10.62
C ASP A 227 13.33 11.30 -11.00
N ALA A 228 12.69 10.42 -10.22
CA ALA A 228 12.60 8.99 -10.54
C ALA A 228 11.54 8.68 -11.62
N LEU A 229 10.60 9.58 -11.91
CA LEU A 229 9.50 9.30 -12.85
C LEU A 229 9.95 8.97 -14.29
N PRO A 230 10.93 9.69 -14.89
CA PRO A 230 11.44 9.32 -16.22
C PRO A 230 12.05 7.92 -16.25
N LEU A 231 12.77 7.54 -15.19
CA LEU A 231 13.39 6.22 -15.04
C LEU A 231 12.33 5.11 -14.95
N ILE A 232 11.33 5.29 -14.08
CA ILE A 232 10.20 4.35 -13.93
C ILE A 232 9.42 4.22 -15.25
N ALA A 233 9.18 5.34 -15.94
CA ALA A 233 8.47 5.34 -17.22
C ALA A 233 9.26 4.60 -18.32
N ALA A 234 10.58 4.75 -18.35
CA ALA A 234 11.44 3.99 -19.27
C ALA A 234 11.39 2.49 -18.97
N ALA A 235 11.53 2.09 -17.71
CA ALA A 235 11.44 0.69 -17.29
C ALA A 235 10.09 0.05 -17.68
N LYS A 236 8.97 0.76 -17.50
CA LYS A 236 7.64 0.31 -17.95
C LYS A 236 7.59 0.08 -19.47
N ARG A 237 8.16 0.99 -20.27
CA ARG A 237 8.23 0.84 -21.75
C ARG A 237 9.08 -0.36 -22.18
N GLU A 238 10.09 -0.71 -21.39
CA GLU A 238 10.92 -1.90 -21.60
C GLU A 238 10.26 -3.20 -21.13
N GLY A 239 9.04 -3.15 -20.59
CA GLY A 239 8.30 -4.32 -20.13
C GLY A 239 8.57 -4.71 -18.67
N VAL A 240 9.31 -3.91 -17.91
CA VAL A 240 9.47 -4.14 -16.46
C VAL A 240 8.11 -3.97 -15.78
N ARG A 241 7.71 -4.96 -14.97
CA ARG A 241 6.42 -4.99 -14.27
C ARG A 241 6.46 -4.13 -13.00
N ILE A 242 6.69 -2.84 -13.17
CA ILE A 242 6.78 -1.84 -12.09
C ILE A 242 5.56 -0.92 -12.08
N THR A 243 5.02 -0.63 -10.89
CA THR A 243 4.09 0.47 -10.65
C THR A 243 4.62 1.36 -9.53
N VAL A 244 4.01 2.53 -9.33
CA VAL A 244 4.42 3.51 -8.32
C VAL A 244 3.19 4.25 -7.82
N GLU A 245 3.16 4.57 -6.54
CA GLU A 245 2.19 5.48 -5.91
C GLU A 245 2.89 6.73 -5.37
N SER A 246 2.10 7.74 -5.03
CA SER A 246 2.52 8.86 -4.18
C SER A 246 1.38 9.13 -3.20
N CYS A 247 1.60 10.02 -2.23
CA CYS A 247 0.62 10.32 -1.19
C CYS A 247 0.08 11.75 -1.34
N PRO A 248 -1.18 12.01 -0.94
CA PRO A 248 -1.78 13.35 -1.05
C PRO A 248 -0.94 14.47 -0.41
N HIS A 249 -0.21 14.18 0.67
CA HIS A 249 0.63 15.17 1.33
C HIS A 249 1.84 15.61 0.48
N PHE A 250 2.41 14.74 -0.37
CA PHE A 250 3.47 15.16 -1.31
C PHE A 250 2.93 16.03 -2.46
N LEU A 251 1.62 16.01 -2.69
CA LEU A 251 0.96 16.79 -3.74
C LEU A 251 0.36 18.11 -3.22
N THR A 252 0.11 18.20 -1.91
CA THR A 252 -0.62 19.32 -1.30
C THR A 252 0.18 20.10 -0.27
N LEU A 253 1.26 19.54 0.28
CA LEU A 253 2.15 20.21 1.22
C LEU A 253 3.52 20.46 0.58
N THR A 254 4.08 21.64 0.77
CA THR A 254 5.45 21.97 0.40
C THR A 254 6.32 22.12 1.64
N ALA A 255 7.57 21.67 1.51
CA ALA A 255 8.62 21.88 2.51
C ALA A 255 9.09 23.35 2.61
N GLU A 256 8.83 24.11 1.53
CA GLU A 256 9.22 25.49 1.26
C GLU A 256 8.02 26.43 1.38
#